data_AF-A0A661M005-F1
#
_entry.id   AF-A0A661M005-F1
#
_cell.length_a   1.000
_cell.length_b   1.000
_cell.length_c   1.000
_cell.angle_alpha   90.00
_cell.angle_beta   90.00
_cell.angle_gamma   90.00
#
_symmetry.space_group_name_H-M   'P 1'
#
loop_
_entity.id
_entity.type
_entity.pdbx_description
1 polymer ?
#
loop_
_entity_poly.entity_id
_entity_poly.type
_entity_poly.pdbx_seq_one_letter_code
_entity_poly.pdbx_strand_id
1 'polypeptide(L)'
;MSKIICPKCGTENDEDAKFCINCGRLLLFEPPAPPPPSEVKETRESIEKCSKSKCNRIAYYTCNKCGKPFCNEHIIRYKGLDYCEDCLEKIKNKEKIKVISLVALVVVVIIGGSFTIGSFVVS
;
A
#
# COMPACT_ATOMS: atom_id res chain seq x y z
N MET A 1 5.22 48.00 26.07
CA MET A 1 4.20 46.94 26.07
C MET A 1 3.57 46.98 24.70
N SER A 2 3.94 46.05 23.82
CA SER A 2 3.28 45.95 22.52
C SER A 2 2.01 45.11 22.68
N LYS A 3 1.02 45.39 21.85
CA LYS A 3 -0.29 44.73 21.94
C LYS A 3 -0.71 44.29 20.54
N ILE A 4 -1.47 43.20 20.48
CA ILE A 4 -1.99 42.62 19.23
C ILE A 4 -3.51 42.72 19.20
N ILE A 5 -4.03 43.23 18.09
CA ILE A 5 -5.48 43.31 17.86
C ILE A 5 -5.96 42.00 17.24
N CYS A 6 -6.96 41.39 17.87
CA CYS A 6 -7.58 40.18 17.34
C CYS A 6 -8.26 40.46 15.99
N PRO A 7 -7.88 39.79 14.89
CA PRO A 7 -8.45 40.05 13.58
C PRO A 7 -9.91 39.58 13.43
N LYS A 8 -10.44 38.82 14.40
CA LYS A 8 -11.83 38.32 14.37
C LYS A 8 -12.81 39.22 15.09
N CYS A 9 -12.43 39.77 16.24
CA CYS A 9 -13.35 40.53 17.09
C CYS A 9 -12.85 41.93 17.44
N GLY A 10 -11.64 42.31 17.02
CA GLY A 10 -11.06 43.63 17.30
C GLY A 10 -10.58 43.84 18.74
N THR A 11 -10.71 42.84 19.63
CA THR A 11 -10.21 42.95 21.00
C THR A 11 -8.70 43.08 21.02
N GLU A 12 -8.19 44.00 21.82
CA GLU A 12 -6.76 44.19 22.08
C GLU A 12 -6.25 43.16 23.10
N ASN A 13 -5.16 42.47 22.78
CA ASN A 13 -4.55 41.43 23.61
C ASN A 13 -3.06 41.72 23.81
N ASP A 14 -2.47 41.06 24.79
CA ASP A 14 -1.01 41.07 25.00
C ASP A 14 -0.28 40.48 23.78
N GLU A 15 0.93 40.94 23.49
CA GLU A 15 1.73 40.44 22.35
C GLU A 15 2.11 38.96 22.50
N ASP A 16 2.22 38.47 23.73
CA ASP A 16 2.49 37.06 24.05
C ASP A 16 1.21 36.19 24.13
N ALA A 17 0.02 36.77 23.91
CA ALA A 17 -1.23 36.04 24.01
C ALA A 17 -1.38 35.04 22.85
N LYS A 18 -1.35 33.73 23.17
CA LYS A 18 -1.58 32.66 22.17
C LYS A 18 -3.02 32.65 21.64
N PHE A 19 -3.98 33.00 22.48
CA PHE A 19 -5.41 33.06 22.16
C PHE A 19 -6.03 34.38 22.58
N CYS A 20 -7.04 34.84 21.86
CA CYS A 20 -7.78 36.05 22.18
C CYS A 20 -8.61 35.87 23.45
N ILE A 21 -8.46 36.80 24.40
CA ILE A 21 -9.14 36.76 25.70
C ILE A 21 -10.67 36.87 25.59
N ASN A 22 -11.17 37.50 24.53
CA ASN A 22 -12.60 37.71 24.33
C ASN A 22 -13.27 36.59 23.52
N CYS A 23 -12.63 36.14 22.42
CA CYS A 23 -13.29 35.22 21.48
C CYS A 23 -12.58 33.88 21.29
N GLY A 24 -11.46 33.63 21.98
CA GLY A 24 -10.70 32.38 21.91
C GLY A 24 -9.96 32.08 20.59
N ARG A 25 -9.92 33.03 19.63
CA ARG A 25 -9.18 32.83 18.37
C ARG A 25 -7.67 32.83 18.64
N LEU A 26 -6.94 31.91 18.01
CA LEU A 26 -5.48 31.90 18.00
C LEU A 26 -4.91 33.20 17.38
N LEU A 27 -3.98 33.85 18.06
CA LEU A 27 -3.38 35.14 17.63
C LEU A 27 -1.97 34.99 17.08
N LEU A 28 -1.21 34.02 17.58
CA LEU A 28 0.13 33.69 17.12
C LEU A 28 0.10 32.37 16.37
N PHE A 29 0.54 32.39 15.12
CA PHE A 29 0.81 31.18 14.34
C PHE A 29 2.25 30.74 14.66
N GLU A 30 2.45 30.01 15.76
CA GLU A 30 3.61 29.10 15.77
C GLU A 30 3.35 28.06 14.68
N PRO A 31 4.31 27.79 13.76
CA PRO A 31 4.17 26.64 12.88
C PRO A 31 3.95 25.44 13.79
N PRO A 32 2.82 24.72 13.66
CA PRO A 32 2.52 23.65 14.58
C PRO A 32 3.70 22.69 14.56
N ALA A 33 4.27 22.40 15.73
CA ALA A 33 5.11 21.22 15.88
C ALA A 33 4.36 20.06 15.19
N PRO A 34 5.05 19.16 14.47
CA PRO A 34 4.40 18.04 13.80
C PRO A 34 3.44 17.40 14.82
N PRO A 35 2.16 17.20 14.46
CA PRO A 35 1.16 16.76 15.41
C PRO A 35 1.66 15.51 16.13
N PRO A 36 1.47 15.38 17.45
CA PRO A 36 1.79 14.14 18.16
C PRO A 36 1.08 12.98 17.45
N PRO A 37 1.68 11.77 17.34
CA PRO A 37 1.11 10.63 16.59
C PRO A 37 -0.25 10.09 17.06
N SER A 38 -1.04 10.85 17.82
CA SER A 38 -2.20 10.39 18.56
C SER A 38 -3.41 11.30 18.35
N GLU A 39 -4.00 11.29 17.16
CA GLU A 39 -5.46 11.35 16.99
C GLU A 39 -5.86 11.06 15.53
N VAL A 40 -5.58 9.85 15.07
CA VAL A 40 -6.43 9.25 14.03
C VAL A 40 -7.68 8.78 14.77
N LYS A 41 -8.74 9.58 14.73
CA LYS A 41 -10.08 9.10 15.12
C LYS A 41 -10.49 8.06 14.09
N GLU A 42 -10.15 6.82 14.39
CA GLU A 42 -10.58 5.61 13.71
C GLU A 42 -12.11 5.53 13.84
N THR A 43 -12.81 6.11 12.86
CA THR A 43 -14.23 5.85 12.67
C THR A 43 -14.40 4.34 12.55
N ARG A 44 -15.11 3.75 13.51
CA ARG A 44 -15.43 2.32 13.66
C ARG A 44 -16.25 1.71 12.51
N GLU A 45 -16.18 2.28 11.32
CA GLU A 45 -16.86 1.78 10.15
C GLU A 45 -15.86 1.01 9.29
N SER A 46 -15.83 -0.30 9.56
CA SER A 46 -15.35 -1.35 8.65
C SER A 46 -13.84 -1.57 8.58
N ILE A 47 -13.21 -1.90 9.71
CA ILE A 47 -11.88 -2.53 9.68
C ILE A 47 -11.99 -3.90 9.00
N GLU A 48 -11.50 -4.00 7.76
CA GLU A 48 -11.56 -5.24 6.97
C GLU A 48 -10.72 -6.35 7.63
N LYS A 49 -11.26 -7.57 7.64
CA LYS A 49 -10.58 -8.75 8.18
C LYS A 49 -9.73 -9.42 7.10
N CYS A 50 -8.68 -10.12 7.55
CA CYS A 50 -7.85 -10.92 6.67
C CYS A 50 -8.66 -12.00 5.95
N SER A 51 -8.45 -12.11 4.63
CA SER A 51 -9.13 -13.06 3.75
C SER A 51 -8.62 -14.51 3.85
N LYS A 52 -7.57 -14.77 4.63
CA LYS A 52 -7.06 -16.14 4.83
C LYS A 52 -8.02 -16.91 5.73
N SER A 53 -8.43 -18.10 5.30
CA SER A 53 -9.26 -19.01 6.08
C SER A 53 -8.70 -19.21 7.49
N LYS A 54 -9.58 -19.22 8.50
CA LYS A 54 -9.20 -19.36 9.93
C LYS A 54 -8.34 -18.22 10.49
N CYS A 55 -8.16 -17.12 9.75
CA CYS A 55 -7.55 -15.90 10.26
C CYS A 55 -8.64 -14.88 10.62
N ASN A 56 -8.53 -14.25 11.80
CA ASN A 56 -9.43 -13.18 12.24
C ASN A 56 -8.66 -11.87 12.53
N ARG A 57 -7.43 -11.74 12.01
CA ARG A 57 -6.63 -10.51 12.15
C ARG A 57 -7.17 -9.40 11.27
N ILE A 58 -6.94 -8.17 11.71
CA ILE A 58 -7.15 -6.95 10.92
C ILE A 58 -6.27 -7.01 9.68
N ALA A 59 -6.84 -6.65 8.53
CA ALA A 59 -6.09 -6.51 7.30
C ALA A 59 -5.44 -5.13 7.23
N TYR A 60 -4.18 -5.12 6.78
CA TYR A 60 -3.40 -3.89 6.57
C TYR A 60 -2.91 -3.77 5.13
N TYR A 61 -2.98 -4.85 4.36
CA TYR A 61 -2.46 -4.96 3.01
C TYR A 61 -3.50 -5.56 2.07
N THR A 62 -3.39 -5.29 0.77
CA THR A 62 -4.24 -5.88 -0.27
C THR A 62 -3.37 -6.62 -1.28
N CYS A 63 -3.88 -7.75 -1.78
CA CYS A 63 -3.17 -8.49 -2.83
C CYS A 63 -3.26 -7.72 -4.16
N ASN A 64 -2.13 -7.31 -4.73
CA ASN A 64 -2.04 -6.58 -5.99
C ASN A 64 -2.59 -7.36 -7.21
N LYS A 65 -2.87 -8.66 -7.06
CA LYS A 65 -3.47 -9.49 -8.13
C LYS A 65 -4.97 -9.70 -7.99
N CYS A 66 -5.48 -9.93 -6.78
CA CYS A 66 -6.89 -10.30 -6.57
C CYS A 66 -7.67 -9.30 -5.70
N GLY A 67 -7.03 -8.26 -5.18
CA GLY A 67 -7.64 -7.22 -4.36
C GLY A 67 -7.99 -7.63 -2.93
N LYS A 68 -7.93 -8.94 -2.60
CA LYS A 68 -8.33 -9.43 -1.28
C LYS A 68 -7.47 -8.82 -0.16
N PRO A 69 -8.08 -8.43 0.98
CA PRO A 69 -7.36 -7.88 2.14
C PRO A 69 -6.66 -8.97 2.96
N PHE A 70 -5.43 -8.70 3.44
CA PHE A 70 -4.61 -9.60 4.25
C PHE A 70 -3.90 -8.88 5.41
N CYS A 71 -3.64 -9.65 6.47
CA CYS A 71 -2.80 -9.21 7.58
C CYS A 71 -1.31 -9.33 7.23
N ASN A 72 -0.45 -8.74 8.07
CA ASN A 72 1.01 -8.78 7.95
C ASN A 72 1.60 -10.20 7.84
N GLU A 73 0.96 -11.20 8.43
CA GLU A 73 1.44 -12.58 8.38
C GLU A 73 1.08 -13.31 7.09
N HIS A 74 -0.03 -12.94 6.46
CA HIS A 74 -0.61 -13.66 5.31
C HIS A 74 -0.44 -12.91 3.99
N ILE A 75 0.50 -11.96 3.96
CA ILE A 75 0.91 -11.25 2.77
C ILE A 75 2.36 -11.60 2.44
N ILE A 76 2.67 -11.69 1.15
CA ILE A 76 4.02 -11.99 0.67
C ILE A 76 4.44 -10.89 -0.29
N ARG A 77 5.58 -10.25 0.01
CA ARG A 77 6.14 -9.19 -0.83
C ARG A 77 7.03 -9.80 -1.90
N TYR A 78 6.72 -9.53 -3.16
CA TYR A 78 7.46 -10.02 -4.33
C TYR A 78 7.63 -8.91 -5.35
N LYS A 79 8.87 -8.65 -5.77
CA LYS A 79 9.21 -7.57 -6.72
C LYS A 79 8.63 -6.20 -6.30
N GLY A 80 8.64 -5.91 -5.00
CA GLY A 80 8.13 -4.65 -4.44
C GLY A 80 6.61 -4.53 -4.33
N LEU A 81 5.86 -5.59 -4.65
CA LEU A 81 4.40 -5.63 -4.62
C LEU A 81 3.91 -6.71 -3.66
N ASP A 82 2.71 -6.52 -3.13
CA ASP A 82 2.13 -7.39 -2.12
C ASP A 82 1.15 -8.40 -2.73
N TYR A 83 1.30 -9.68 -2.39
CA TYR A 83 0.49 -10.76 -2.94
C TYR A 83 0.02 -11.74 -1.88
N CYS A 84 -1.14 -12.36 -2.09
CA CYS A 84 -1.52 -13.55 -1.36
C CYS A 84 -0.75 -14.78 -1.87
N GLU A 85 -0.63 -15.78 -1.01
CA GLU A 85 0.06 -17.05 -1.27
C GLU A 85 -0.37 -17.69 -2.60
N ASP A 86 -1.67 -17.94 -2.78
CA ASP A 86 -2.21 -18.58 -3.98
C ASP A 86 -1.92 -17.77 -5.28
N CYS A 87 -1.94 -16.44 -5.18
CA CYS A 87 -1.69 -15.58 -6.32
C CYS A 87 -0.22 -15.59 -6.72
N LEU A 88 0.66 -15.56 -5.72
CA LEU A 88 2.10 -15.60 -5.92
C LEU A 88 2.55 -16.95 -6.47
N GLU A 89 1.99 -18.06 -6.00
CA GLU A 89 2.29 -19.38 -6.52
C GLU A 89 1.97 -19.47 -8.03
N LYS A 90 0.80 -18.97 -8.43
CA LYS A 90 0.42 -18.89 -9.86
C LYS A 90 1.35 -18.00 -10.68
N ILE A 91 1.83 -16.88 -10.11
CA ILE A 91 2.81 -16.00 -10.79
C ILE A 91 4.13 -16.74 -10.98
N LYS A 92 4.68 -17.32 -9.90
CA LYS A 92 5.94 -18.06 -9.93
C LYS A 92 5.86 -19.25 -10.89
N ASN A 93 4.73 -19.96 -10.93
CA ASN A 93 4.55 -21.09 -11.84
C ASN A 93 4.54 -20.63 -13.31
N LYS A 94 3.88 -19.50 -13.64
CA LYS A 94 3.94 -18.92 -14.99
C LYS A 94 5.37 -18.53 -15.38
N GLU A 95 6.15 -17.95 -14.47
CA GLU A 95 7.56 -17.63 -14.73
C GLU A 95 8.41 -18.90 -14.93
N LYS A 96 8.21 -19.94 -14.11
CA LYS A 96 8.89 -21.24 -14.28
C LYS A 96 8.59 -21.88 -15.64
N ILE A 97 7.32 -21.95 -16.05
CA ILE A 97 6.92 -22.53 -17.34
C ILE A 97 7.56 -21.75 -18.50
N LYS A 98 7.60 -20.42 -18.43
CA LYS A 98 8.28 -19.60 -19.45
C LYS A 98 9.76 -19.92 -19.56
N VAL A 99 10.46 -20.05 -18.43
CA VAL A 99 11.89 -20.42 -18.42
C VAL A 99 12.09 -21.82 -18.99
N ILE A 100 11.30 -22.81 -18.57
CA ILE A 100 11.39 -24.18 -19.09
C ILE A 100 11.13 -24.20 -20.60
N SER A 101 10.11 -23.48 -21.07
CA SER A 101 9.80 -23.39 -22.51
C SER A 101 10.93 -22.73 -23.30
N LEU A 102 11.54 -21.66 -22.78
CA LEU A 102 12.70 -21.03 -23.41
C LEU A 102 13.92 -21.95 -23.45
N VAL A 103 14.21 -22.64 -22.34
CA VAL A 103 15.32 -23.60 -22.27
C VAL A 103 15.10 -24.76 -23.24
N ALA A 104 13.89 -25.31 -23.32
CA ALA A 104 13.56 -26.38 -24.26
C ALA A 104 13.77 -25.93 -25.72
N LEU A 105 13.34 -24.73 -26.09
CA LEU A 105 13.58 -24.18 -27.43
C LEU A 105 15.07 -24.02 -27.74
N VAL A 106 15.86 -23.48 -26.79
CA VAL A 106 17.31 -23.33 -26.95
C VAL A 106 17.99 -24.69 -27.12
N VAL A 107 17.60 -25.69 -26.34
CA VAL A 107 18.14 -27.06 -26.42
C VAL A 107 17.84 -27.68 -27.80
N VAL A 108 16.63 -27.50 -28.33
CA VAL A 108 16.24 -27.99 -29.65
C VAL A 108 17.10 -27.38 -30.77
N VAL A 109 17.38 -26.07 -30.68
CA VAL A 109 18.23 -25.37 -31.65
C VAL A 109 19.69 -25.84 -31.58
N ILE A 110 20.24 -26.06 -30.37
CA ILE A 110 21.64 -26.49 -30.20
C ILE A 110 21.87 -27.91 -30.70
N ILE A 111 20.93 -28.83 -30.45
CA ILE A 111 21.07 -30.25 -30.80
C ILE A 111 20.67 -30.53 -32.27
N GLY A 112 20.10 -29.54 -32.99
CA GLY A 112 19.68 -29.69 -34.38
C GLY A 112 18.43 -30.55 -34.58
N GLY A 113 17.61 -30.72 -33.54
CA GLY A 113 16.39 -31.54 -33.61
C GLY A 113 15.22 -30.81 -34.25
N SER A 114 14.54 -31.43 -35.23
CA SER A 114 13.27 -30.92 -35.76
C SER A 114 12.13 -31.13 -34.73
N PHE A 115 11.52 -30.05 -34.27
CA PHE A 115 10.37 -30.10 -33.35
C PHE A 115 9.08 -30.30 -34.17
N THR A 116 8.59 -31.53 -34.30
CA THR A 116 7.34 -31.81 -35.01
C THR A 116 6.14 -31.60 -34.08
N ILE A 117 5.58 -30.39 -34.09
CA ILE A 117 4.27 -30.13 -33.50
C ILE A 117 3.23 -30.39 -34.59
N GLY A 118 2.67 -31.60 -34.60
CA GLY A 118 1.61 -31.99 -35.54
C GLY A 118 2.12 -32.26 -36.95
N SER A 119 1.59 -33.33 -37.54
CA SER A 119 1.95 -33.86 -38.86
C SER A 119 2.07 -32.77 -39.95
N PHE A 120 3.29 -32.41 -40.30
CA PHE A 120 3.57 -31.76 -41.58
C PHE A 120 4.77 -32.46 -42.22
N VAL A 121 4.45 -33.39 -43.11
CA VAL A 121 5.39 -33.96 -44.07
C VAL A 121 5.50 -32.94 -45.18
N VAL A 122 6.64 -32.25 -45.30
CA VAL A 122 6.98 -31.52 -46.52
C VAL A 122 7.61 -32.51 -47.48
N SER A 123 6.94 -32.73 -48.61
CA SER A 123 7.47 -33.44 -49.79
C SER A 123 8.42 -32.57 -50.59
#